data_AF-A0A8H7RJ87-F1
#
_entry.id   AF-A0A8H7RJ87-F1
#
_cell.length_a   1.000
_cell.length_b   1.000
_cell.length_c   1.000
_cell.angle_alpha   90.00
_cell.angle_beta   90.00
_cell.angle_gamma   90.00
#
_symmetry.space_group_name_H-M   'P 1'
#
loop_
_entity.id
_entity.type
_entity.pdbx_description
1 polymer ?
#
loop_
_entity_poly.entity_id
_entity_poly.type
_entity_poly.pdbx_seq_one_letter_code
_entity_poly.pdbx_strand_id
1 'polypeptide(L)'
;MEYGLAIAKLNRDDYNTLQETQNTCLRKIYGTKTNHSMAIIHHLTNLEFMVDRVTTLQAKFIFRSYNMPDDALFPTLLPHVRQTKGLRSWTSVIRKNKIWQSLDTTTQLDHHTVTNSNLKTAIKQHIKNTHIQHCQRKNSKLLNQCRQQLGIDPILWLPMTSTERNLCVYYRLGWITNHQQQPCSNCHQTTRLSKQHLLSCHRVHRFLSISNNISDPISFILNRLPKTPPTSQQKRVYWKIIWPKLCYILHQLHRTCRPDYYTAPSPPKNQFGHLLLKWIEPPLQTAKAIMKHYRKPNSEEVRKAADSFRLSPKDLLRQAKDNEQYYCQQFDRVDKLCESLRAKVKELETTLTKKRLNHRHF
;
A
#
# COMPACT_ATOMS: atom_id res chain seq x y z
N MET A 1 6.06 20.10 -11.77
CA MET A 1 5.20 20.47 -10.62
C MET A 1 5.96 20.47 -9.29
N GLU A 2 6.80 19.46 -9.00
CA GLU A 2 7.45 19.32 -7.68
C GLU A 2 8.40 20.46 -7.28
N TYR A 3 9.12 21.06 -8.24
CA TYR A 3 10.03 22.17 -7.95
C TYR A 3 9.31 23.47 -7.56
N GLY A 4 8.10 23.69 -8.09
CA GLY A 4 7.27 24.83 -7.72
C GLY A 4 6.93 24.80 -6.23
N LEU A 5 6.54 23.64 -5.70
CA LEU A 5 6.23 23.47 -4.27
C LEU A 5 7.45 23.64 -3.35
N ALA A 6 8.65 23.33 -3.81
CA ALA A 6 9.87 23.48 -3.02
C ALA A 6 10.26 24.96 -2.81
N ILE A 7 9.95 25.82 -3.78
CA ILE A 7 10.37 27.22 -3.82
C ILE A 7 9.19 28.15 -3.51
N ALA A 8 7.95 27.68 -3.67
CA ALA A 8 6.75 28.44 -3.42
C ALA A 8 6.65 28.88 -1.96
N LYS A 9 6.22 30.12 -1.83
CA LYS A 9 5.95 30.79 -0.57
C LYS A 9 4.52 30.47 -0.13
N LEU A 10 4.32 29.26 0.38
CA LEU A 10 3.00 28.80 0.81
C LEU A 10 2.67 29.37 2.20
N ASN A 11 1.50 30.00 2.31
CA ASN A 11 0.90 30.37 3.59
C ASN A 11 0.07 29.20 4.15
N ARG A 12 -0.55 29.39 5.32
CA ARG A 12 -1.36 28.36 5.98
C ARG A 12 -2.56 27.92 5.13
N ASP A 13 -3.21 28.86 4.45
CA ASP A 13 -4.40 28.59 3.63
C ASP A 13 -4.05 27.81 2.35
N ASP A 14 -2.87 28.08 1.77
CA ASP A 14 -2.33 27.30 0.67
C ASP A 14 -2.10 25.84 1.10
N TYR A 15 -1.49 25.63 2.28
CA TYR A 15 -1.30 24.28 2.83
C TYR A 15 -2.63 23.58 3.08
N ASN A 16 -3.62 24.28 3.64
CA ASN A 16 -4.96 23.72 3.87
C ASN A 16 -5.62 23.32 2.55
N THR A 17 -5.55 24.17 1.53
CA THR A 17 -6.15 23.93 0.20
C THR A 17 -5.49 22.74 -0.49
N LEU A 18 -4.16 22.69 -0.48
CA LEU A 18 -3.40 21.58 -1.05
C LEU A 18 -3.71 20.27 -0.30
N GLN A 19 -3.76 20.32 1.03
CA GLN A 19 -4.08 19.16 1.86
C GLN A 19 -5.50 18.67 1.58
N GLU A 20 -6.48 19.56 1.44
CA GLU A 20 -7.86 19.18 1.17
C GLU A 20 -8.03 18.62 -0.25
N THR A 21 -7.28 19.15 -1.21
CA THR A 21 -7.22 18.59 -2.57
C THR A 21 -6.66 17.17 -2.53
N GLN A 22 -5.54 16.94 -1.83
CA GLN A 22 -4.97 15.61 -1.64
C GLN A 22 -5.96 14.66 -0.95
N ASN A 23 -6.62 15.13 0.11
CA ASN A 23 -7.64 14.36 0.83
C ASN A 23 -8.80 13.98 -0.09
N THR A 24 -9.29 14.92 -0.90
CA THR A 24 -10.38 14.70 -1.85
C THR A 24 -10.01 13.64 -2.89
N CYS A 25 -8.80 13.70 -3.44
CA CYS A 25 -8.30 12.68 -4.36
C CYS A 25 -8.25 11.30 -3.70
N LEU A 26 -7.68 11.21 -2.49
CA LEU A 26 -7.61 9.96 -1.73
C LEU A 26 -9.00 9.39 -1.43
N ARG A 27 -9.96 10.25 -1.05
CA ARG A 27 -11.35 9.84 -0.81
C ARG A 27 -11.98 9.24 -2.06
N LYS A 28 -11.79 9.87 -3.23
CA LYS A 28 -12.28 9.36 -4.51
C LYS A 28 -11.65 8.02 -4.89
N ILE A 29 -10.33 7.88 -4.72
CA ILE A 29 -9.60 6.64 -5.05
C ILE A 29 -10.07 5.46 -4.19
N TYR A 30 -10.28 5.69 -2.89
CA TYR A 30 -10.64 4.62 -1.94
C TYR A 30 -12.13 4.55 -1.60
N GLY A 31 -12.98 5.35 -2.28
CA GLY A 31 -14.43 5.40 -2.05
C GLY A 31 -14.83 5.78 -0.63
N THR A 32 -14.03 6.60 0.06
CA THR A 32 -14.26 6.93 1.47
C THR A 32 -15.12 8.18 1.66
N LYS A 33 -16.05 8.13 2.62
CA LYS A 33 -16.88 9.27 3.05
C LYS A 33 -16.10 10.33 3.86
N THR A 34 -16.68 11.52 4.00
CA THR A 34 -16.07 12.72 4.64
C THR A 34 -15.61 12.50 6.09
N ASN A 35 -16.27 11.60 6.82
CA ASN A 35 -16.07 11.32 8.23
C ASN A 35 -14.93 10.33 8.56
N HIS A 36 -14.29 9.70 7.58
CA HIS A 36 -13.18 8.78 7.85
C HIS A 36 -11.86 9.51 8.12
N SER A 37 -11.03 8.88 8.96
CA SER A 37 -9.72 9.42 9.32
C SER A 37 -8.76 9.39 8.14
N MET A 38 -8.40 10.57 7.64
CA MET A 38 -7.39 10.73 6.60
C MET A 38 -6.02 10.22 7.04
N ALA A 39 -5.69 10.30 8.34
CA ALA A 39 -4.42 9.80 8.86
C ALA A 39 -4.23 8.30 8.60
N ILE A 40 -5.31 7.52 8.64
CA ILE A 40 -5.26 6.08 8.32
C ILE A 40 -5.02 5.88 6.83
N ILE A 41 -5.72 6.62 5.97
CA ILE A 41 -5.55 6.50 4.51
C ILE A 41 -4.11 6.85 4.13
N HIS A 42 -3.60 7.99 4.60
CA HIS A 42 -2.21 8.39 4.41
C HIS A 42 -1.22 7.31 4.86
N HIS A 43 -1.49 6.68 6.00
CA HIS A 43 -0.66 5.58 6.50
C HIS A 43 -0.72 4.35 5.59
N LEU A 44 -1.91 3.90 5.18
CA LEU A 44 -2.07 2.74 4.30
C LEU A 44 -1.39 2.96 2.95
N THR A 45 -1.46 4.17 2.40
CA THR A 45 -0.82 4.52 1.13
C THR A 45 0.65 4.89 1.24
N ASN A 46 1.18 5.00 2.46
CA ASN A 46 2.50 5.57 2.73
C ASN A 46 2.69 6.95 2.07
N LEU A 47 1.66 7.78 2.14
CA LEU A 47 1.65 9.12 1.56
C LEU A 47 1.81 10.16 2.66
N GLU A 48 2.80 11.04 2.51
CA GLU A 48 3.03 12.17 3.40
C GLU A 48 1.88 13.19 3.32
N PHE A 49 1.61 13.88 4.43
CA PHE A 49 0.80 15.10 4.41
C PHE A 49 1.53 16.19 3.62
N MET A 50 0.81 17.20 3.13
CA MET A 50 1.38 18.24 2.27
C MET A 50 2.49 19.04 2.95
N VAL A 51 2.37 19.28 4.25
CA VAL A 51 3.41 19.97 5.04
C VAL A 51 4.72 19.18 5.05
N ASP A 52 4.64 17.87 5.29
CA ASP A 52 5.81 17.00 5.32
C ASP A 52 6.40 16.82 3.92
N ARG A 53 5.53 16.66 2.90
CA ARG A 53 5.96 16.57 1.50
C ARG A 53 6.71 17.82 1.05
N VAL A 54 6.22 19.02 1.39
CA VAL A 54 6.91 20.27 1.07
C VAL A 54 8.24 20.35 1.81
N THR A 55 8.31 19.91 3.08
CA THR A 55 9.56 19.85 3.83
C THR A 55 10.58 18.91 3.15
N THR A 56 10.15 17.73 2.71
CA THR A 56 10.97 16.77 1.95
C THR A 56 11.43 17.35 0.61
N LEU A 57 10.54 18.04 -0.13
CA LEU A 57 10.88 18.67 -1.40
C LEU A 57 11.87 19.83 -1.24
N GLN A 58 11.67 20.67 -0.22
CA GLN A 58 12.61 21.73 0.15
C GLN A 58 13.98 21.16 0.50
N ALA A 59 14.06 20.08 1.30
CA ALA A 59 15.34 19.46 1.65
C ALA A 59 16.08 18.94 0.41
N LYS A 60 15.36 18.30 -0.53
CA LYS A 60 15.92 17.87 -1.81
C LYS A 60 16.37 19.03 -2.68
N PHE A 61 15.64 20.15 -2.65
CA PHE A 61 15.99 21.35 -3.41
C PHE A 61 17.25 22.02 -2.84
N ILE A 62 17.32 22.19 -1.52
CA ILE A 62 18.51 22.69 -0.82
C ILE A 62 19.69 21.77 -1.15
N PHE A 63 19.58 20.46 -0.97
CA PHE A 63 20.64 19.51 -1.32
C PHE A 63 21.17 19.73 -2.74
N ARG A 64 20.27 19.77 -3.73
CA ARG A 64 20.66 19.99 -5.12
C ARG A 64 21.44 21.28 -5.30
N SER A 65 21.02 22.37 -4.66
CA SER A 65 21.70 23.65 -4.81
C SER A 65 23.16 23.68 -4.34
N TYR A 66 23.52 22.87 -3.33
CA TYR A 66 24.90 22.76 -2.84
C TYR A 66 25.76 21.78 -3.65
N ASN A 67 25.13 20.93 -4.47
CA ASN A 67 25.77 19.90 -5.28
C ASN A 67 25.67 20.20 -6.79
N MET A 68 25.31 21.43 -7.18
CA MET A 68 25.34 21.83 -8.58
C MET A 68 26.75 22.28 -8.99
N PRO A 69 27.12 22.10 -10.27
CA PRO A 69 28.35 22.66 -10.83
C PRO A 69 28.44 24.18 -10.65
N ASP A 70 29.64 24.72 -10.42
CA ASP A 70 29.84 26.16 -10.17
C ASP A 70 29.45 27.07 -11.35
N ASP A 71 29.46 26.52 -12.57
CA ASP A 71 29.03 27.18 -13.81
C ASP A 71 27.50 27.18 -14.00
N ALA A 72 26.75 26.49 -13.13
CA ALA A 72 25.31 26.56 -13.16
C ALA A 72 24.80 27.93 -12.69
N LEU A 73 23.72 28.41 -13.31
CA LEU A 73 23.12 29.72 -13.03
C LEU A 73 22.81 29.94 -11.54
N PHE A 74 22.39 28.90 -10.82
CA PHE A 74 21.94 29.05 -9.43
C PHE A 74 23.10 29.32 -8.45
N PRO A 75 24.24 28.59 -8.45
CA PRO A 75 25.45 28.97 -7.72
C PRO A 75 25.89 30.42 -7.97
N THR A 76 25.87 30.89 -9.22
CA THR A 76 26.21 32.28 -9.55
C THR A 76 25.22 33.29 -8.94
N LEU A 77 23.94 32.93 -8.90
CA LEU A 77 22.89 33.76 -8.29
C LEU A 77 22.80 33.61 -6.77
N LEU A 78 23.41 32.58 -6.18
CA LEU A 78 23.26 32.24 -4.78
C LEU A 78 23.69 33.37 -3.82
N PRO A 79 24.80 34.11 -4.06
CA PRO A 79 25.17 35.26 -3.24
C PRO A 79 24.07 36.33 -3.20
N HIS A 80 23.47 36.63 -4.36
CA HIS A 80 22.38 37.60 -4.49
C HIS A 80 21.10 37.11 -3.79
N VAL A 81 20.77 35.83 -3.97
CA VAL A 81 19.62 35.19 -3.32
C VAL A 81 19.79 35.16 -1.79
N ARG A 82 21.00 34.97 -1.28
CA ARG A 82 21.33 35.02 0.16
C ARG A 82 21.23 36.42 0.77
N GLN A 83 21.52 37.46 -0.01
CA GLN A 83 21.48 38.86 0.43
C GLN A 83 20.05 39.44 0.52
N THR A 84 19.05 38.76 -0.05
CA THR A 84 17.65 39.17 0.08
C THR A 84 17.20 39.16 1.55
N LYS A 85 16.90 40.33 2.11
CA LYS A 85 16.45 40.49 3.51
C LYS A 85 14.97 40.16 3.64
N GLY A 86 14.62 39.26 4.57
CA GLY A 86 13.23 39.01 4.98
C GLY A 86 12.99 37.63 5.62
N LEU A 87 11.83 37.44 6.26
CA LEU A 87 11.38 36.17 6.91
C LEU A 87 11.31 34.96 5.95
N ARG A 88 11.57 35.18 4.66
CA ARG A 88 11.33 34.33 3.49
C ARG A 88 12.59 34.22 2.60
N SER A 89 13.77 34.60 3.12
CA SER A 89 15.06 34.46 2.46
C SER A 89 15.47 32.98 2.31
N TRP A 90 16.40 32.70 1.41
CA TRP A 90 17.02 31.38 1.26
C TRP A 90 17.56 30.82 2.59
N THR A 91 18.15 31.70 3.41
CA THR A 91 18.61 31.37 4.76
C THR A 91 17.47 30.98 5.70
N SER A 92 16.29 31.58 5.57
CA SER A 92 15.09 31.19 6.34
C SER A 92 14.58 29.80 5.93
N VAL A 93 14.63 29.46 4.64
CA VAL A 93 14.22 28.13 4.14
C VAL A 93 15.14 27.04 4.69
N ILE A 94 16.47 27.26 4.63
CA ILE A 94 17.47 26.37 5.22
C ILE A 94 17.22 26.20 6.72
N ARG A 95 17.07 27.32 7.46
CA ARG A 95 16.88 27.31 8.91
C ARG A 95 15.57 26.68 9.35
N LYS A 96 14.50 26.73 8.54
CA LYS A 96 13.20 26.16 8.91
C LYS A 96 13.06 24.70 8.51
N ASN A 97 13.91 24.20 7.62
CA ASN A 97 13.81 22.84 7.13
C ASN A 97 14.40 21.84 8.15
N LYS A 98 13.52 21.15 8.88
CA LYS A 98 13.91 20.19 9.92
C LYS A 98 14.77 19.03 9.40
N ILE A 99 14.59 18.61 8.14
CA ILE A 99 15.39 17.54 7.53
C ILE A 99 16.81 18.05 7.30
N TRP A 100 16.94 19.26 6.74
CA TRP A 100 18.24 19.88 6.51
C TRP A 100 18.99 20.16 7.81
N GLN A 101 18.32 20.72 8.81
CA GLN A 101 18.90 20.93 10.15
C GLN A 101 19.42 19.64 10.77
N SER A 102 18.70 18.53 10.59
CA SER A 102 19.15 17.23 11.10
C SER A 102 20.41 16.71 10.41
N LEU A 103 20.64 17.08 9.14
CA LEU A 103 21.88 16.75 8.44
C LEU A 103 23.03 17.57 9.02
N ASP A 104 22.87 18.89 9.12
CA ASP A 104 23.90 19.79 9.64
C ASP A 104 24.36 19.40 11.07
N THR A 105 23.40 19.02 11.93
CA THR A 105 23.69 18.63 13.33
C THR A 105 24.41 17.28 13.44
N THR A 106 24.17 16.37 12.49
CA THR A 106 24.69 14.99 12.55
C THR A 106 26.06 14.87 11.90
N THR A 107 26.38 15.71 10.91
CA THR A 107 27.63 15.56 10.16
C THR A 107 28.79 16.38 10.69
N GLN A 108 28.62 17.57 11.30
CA GLN A 108 29.76 18.49 11.56
C GLN A 108 30.70 18.68 10.35
N LEU A 109 30.25 18.34 9.14
CA LEU A 109 31.02 18.37 7.92
C LEU A 109 30.56 19.55 7.07
N ASP A 110 31.49 20.10 6.29
CA ASP A 110 31.18 21.12 5.28
C ASP A 110 30.04 20.65 4.37
N HIS A 111 29.10 21.56 4.05
CA HIS A 111 27.90 21.25 3.25
C HIS A 111 28.20 20.59 1.89
N HIS A 112 29.44 20.64 1.40
CA HIS A 112 29.91 19.99 0.17
C HIS A 112 30.14 18.46 0.31
N THR A 113 30.18 17.92 1.53
CA THR A 113 30.41 16.48 1.78
C THR A 113 29.12 15.68 2.00
N VAL A 114 27.97 16.37 2.09
CA VAL A 114 26.67 15.70 2.27
C VAL A 114 26.42 14.84 1.03
N THR A 115 26.31 13.54 1.23
CA THR A 115 25.99 12.61 0.13
C THR A 115 24.49 12.43 -0.01
N ASN A 116 24.07 11.96 -1.18
CA ASN A 116 22.68 11.56 -1.44
C ASN A 116 22.22 10.45 -0.45
N SER A 117 23.15 9.63 0.06
CA SER A 117 22.84 8.59 1.05
C SER A 117 22.44 9.20 2.41
N ASN A 118 23.12 10.25 2.85
CA ASN A 118 22.80 10.97 4.09
C ASN A 118 21.40 11.61 3.99
N LEU A 119 21.13 12.31 2.88
CA LEU A 119 19.82 12.91 2.62
C LEU A 119 18.69 11.85 2.63
N LYS A 120 18.89 10.72 1.96
CA LYS A 120 17.91 9.62 1.96
C LYS A 120 17.64 9.09 3.37
N THR A 121 18.67 8.99 4.20
CA THR A 121 18.53 8.53 5.60
C THR A 121 17.79 9.56 6.45
N ALA A 122 18.12 10.85 6.34
CA ALA A 122 17.44 11.93 7.06
C ALA A 122 15.96 12.04 6.67
N ILE A 123 15.63 11.93 5.37
CA ILE A 123 14.23 11.90 4.91
C ILE A 123 13.49 10.69 5.52
N LYS A 124 14.08 9.49 5.49
CA LYS A 124 13.47 8.29 6.08
C LYS A 124 13.24 8.45 7.58
N GLN A 125 14.19 9.03 8.32
CA GLN A 125 14.05 9.30 9.73
C GLN A 125 12.95 10.34 10.00
N HIS A 126 12.88 11.40 9.20
CA HIS A 126 11.83 12.41 9.32
C HIS A 126 10.45 11.80 9.14
N ILE A 127 10.23 11.03 8.06
CA ILE A 127 8.95 10.33 7.82
C ILE A 127 8.60 9.41 8.99
N LYS A 128 9.58 8.66 9.52
CA LYS A 128 9.38 7.77 10.67
C LYS A 128 8.98 8.54 11.93
N ASN A 129 9.64 9.65 12.22
CA ASN A 129 9.37 10.46 13.39
C ASN A 129 7.99 11.11 13.29
N THR A 130 7.64 11.66 12.12
CA THR A 130 6.31 12.21 11.87
C THR A 130 5.23 11.14 12.03
N HIS A 131 5.45 9.92 11.50
CA HIS A 131 4.52 8.81 11.69
C HIS A 131 4.33 8.46 13.18
N ILE A 132 5.40 8.36 13.97
CA ILE A 132 5.33 8.12 15.41
C ILE A 132 4.53 9.23 16.11
N GLN A 133 4.77 10.49 15.76
CA GLN A 133 4.02 11.61 16.31
C GLN A 133 2.52 11.51 16.00
N HIS A 134 2.14 11.07 14.79
CA HIS A 134 0.74 10.83 14.45
C HIS A 134 0.13 9.67 15.26
N CYS A 135 0.88 8.59 15.48
CA CYS A 135 0.46 7.47 16.33
C CYS A 135 0.29 7.85 17.80
N GLN A 136 1.01 8.87 18.29
CA GLN A 136 0.93 9.34 19.68
C GLN A 136 -0.19 10.36 19.94
N ARG A 137 -0.90 10.86 18.91
CA ARG A 137 -1.98 11.84 19.11
C ARG A 137 -3.17 11.22 19.86
N LYS A 138 -3.77 11.99 20.76
CA LYS A 138 -5.06 11.65 21.40
C LYS A 138 -6.06 11.35 20.27
N ASN A 139 -6.64 10.14 20.26
CA ASN A 139 -7.56 9.58 19.23
C ASN A 139 -6.95 8.76 18.07
N SER A 140 -5.67 8.37 18.14
CA SER A 140 -5.04 7.50 17.12
C SER A 140 -5.30 5.99 17.26
N LYS A 141 -6.30 5.55 18.05
CA LYS A 141 -6.50 4.12 18.39
C LYS A 141 -6.53 3.19 17.16
N LEU A 142 -7.21 3.61 16.08
CA LEU A 142 -7.27 2.84 14.83
C LEU A 142 -5.94 2.86 14.06
N LEU A 143 -5.20 3.97 14.11
CA LEU A 143 -3.87 4.08 13.52
C LEU A 143 -2.88 3.15 14.24
N ASN A 144 -2.96 3.05 15.58
CA ASN A 144 -2.15 2.12 16.37
C ASN A 144 -2.48 0.64 16.10
N GLN A 145 -3.68 0.34 15.61
CA GLN A 145 -4.06 -1.00 15.16
C GLN A 145 -3.51 -1.33 13.77
N CYS A 146 -3.07 -0.33 12.99
CA CYS A 146 -2.42 -0.54 11.70
C CYS A 146 -0.97 -0.99 11.85
N ARG A 147 -0.32 -1.29 10.72
CA ARG A 147 1.04 -1.82 10.68
C ARG A 147 2.04 -0.70 10.99
N GLN A 148 2.81 -0.83 12.07
CA GLN A 148 3.81 0.18 12.48
C GLN A 148 5.00 0.37 11.51
N GLN A 149 5.13 -0.50 10.49
CA GLN A 149 6.17 -0.38 9.47
C GLN A 149 5.73 0.56 8.35
N LEU A 150 6.61 1.49 7.99
CA LEU A 150 6.44 2.34 6.81
C LEU A 150 6.42 1.52 5.51
N GLY A 151 5.69 2.03 4.53
CA GLY A 151 5.48 1.39 3.22
C GLY A 151 3.99 1.17 2.92
N ILE A 152 3.69 0.95 1.64
CA ILE A 152 2.31 0.72 1.19
C ILE A 152 1.78 -0.55 1.85
N ASP A 153 0.62 -0.45 2.50
CA ASP A 153 -0.02 -1.58 3.16
C ASP A 153 -0.36 -2.66 2.11
N PRO A 154 0.01 -3.94 2.33
CA PRO A 154 -0.29 -5.03 1.41
C PRO A 154 -1.74 -5.15 1.00
N ILE A 155 -2.70 -4.71 1.83
CA ILE A 155 -4.13 -4.75 1.45
C ILE A 155 -4.41 -3.98 0.15
N LEU A 156 -3.59 -2.99 -0.20
CA LEU A 156 -3.82 -2.13 -1.36
C LEU A 156 -3.36 -2.75 -2.67
N TRP A 157 -2.35 -3.63 -2.65
CA TRP A 157 -1.73 -4.17 -3.87
C TRP A 157 -1.76 -5.69 -3.96
N LEU A 158 -2.02 -6.42 -2.87
CA LEU A 158 -2.17 -7.86 -2.92
C LEU A 158 -3.34 -8.26 -3.84
N PRO A 159 -3.19 -9.38 -4.59
CA PRO A 159 -4.22 -9.83 -5.50
C PRO A 159 -5.42 -10.35 -4.71
N MET A 160 -6.54 -9.65 -4.82
CA MET A 160 -7.83 -9.96 -4.23
C MET A 160 -8.92 -9.24 -5.02
N THR A 161 -10.17 -9.65 -4.84
CA THR A 161 -11.30 -8.98 -5.48
C THR A 161 -11.49 -7.57 -4.92
N SER A 162 -12.15 -6.68 -5.67
CA SER A 162 -12.46 -5.33 -5.19
C SER A 162 -13.26 -5.36 -3.89
N THR A 163 -14.19 -6.31 -3.75
CA THR A 163 -15.00 -6.50 -2.54
C THR A 163 -14.14 -6.86 -1.33
N GLU A 164 -13.23 -7.83 -1.47
CA GLU A 164 -12.32 -8.23 -0.38
C GLU A 164 -11.40 -7.08 0.03
N ARG A 165 -10.84 -6.37 -0.94
CA ARG A 165 -10.00 -5.19 -0.68
C ARG A 165 -10.76 -4.12 0.09
N ASN A 166 -11.96 -3.80 -0.38
CA ASN A 166 -12.81 -2.79 0.26
C ASN A 166 -13.14 -3.18 1.69
N LEU A 167 -13.46 -4.45 1.97
CA LEU A 167 -13.71 -4.92 3.33
C LEU A 167 -12.48 -4.76 4.25
N CYS A 168 -11.27 -5.08 3.76
CA CYS A 168 -10.05 -4.85 4.52
C CYS A 168 -9.83 -3.35 4.81
N VAL A 169 -9.99 -2.49 3.80
CA VAL A 169 -9.85 -1.03 3.94
C VAL A 169 -10.90 -0.48 4.90
N TYR A 170 -12.16 -0.89 4.76
CA TYR A 170 -13.27 -0.45 5.61
C TYR A 170 -13.06 -0.89 7.06
N TYR A 171 -12.50 -2.07 7.30
CA TYR A 171 -12.11 -2.50 8.64
C TYR A 171 -11.04 -1.57 9.23
N ARG A 172 -9.99 -1.23 8.47
CA ARG A 172 -8.92 -0.32 8.91
C ARG A 172 -9.42 1.07 9.23
N LEU A 173 -10.36 1.58 8.44
CA LEU A 173 -11.00 2.88 8.67
C LEU A 173 -11.98 2.87 9.84
N GLY A 174 -12.19 1.73 10.49
CA GLY A 174 -13.15 1.55 11.56
C GLY A 174 -14.60 1.58 11.08
N TRP A 175 -14.85 1.54 9.77
CA TRP A 175 -16.19 1.67 9.22
C TRP A 175 -17.08 0.49 9.61
N ILE A 176 -16.54 -0.73 9.59
CA ILE A 176 -17.28 -1.93 10.04
C ILE A 176 -17.58 -1.87 11.54
N THR A 177 -16.69 -1.27 12.35
CA THR A 177 -16.71 -1.44 13.81
C THR A 177 -17.21 -0.24 14.60
N ASN A 178 -17.45 0.91 13.97
CA ASN A 178 -17.85 2.16 14.62
C ASN A 178 -19.38 2.42 14.57
N HIS A 179 -20.19 1.39 14.38
CA HIS A 179 -21.63 1.50 14.27
C HIS A 179 -22.31 1.50 15.65
N GLN A 180 -22.52 2.67 16.25
CA GLN A 180 -22.98 2.76 17.64
C GLN A 180 -24.49 2.64 17.89
N GLN A 181 -25.33 2.46 16.85
CA GLN A 181 -26.78 2.70 16.96
C GLN A 181 -27.70 1.61 16.39
N GLN A 182 -27.19 0.44 16.00
CA GLN A 182 -28.02 -0.64 15.45
C GLN A 182 -28.00 -1.87 16.38
N PRO A 183 -29.13 -2.57 16.57
CA PRO A 183 -29.15 -3.85 17.26
C PRO A 183 -28.36 -4.88 16.46
N CYS A 184 -27.69 -5.81 17.14
CA CYS A 184 -26.90 -6.81 16.45
C CYS A 184 -27.82 -7.81 15.72
N SER A 185 -27.80 -7.84 14.39
CA SER A 185 -28.63 -8.78 13.61
C SER A 185 -28.29 -10.26 13.83
N ASN A 186 -27.16 -10.59 14.48
CA ASN A 186 -26.73 -11.97 14.73
C ASN A 186 -27.24 -12.54 16.07
N CYS A 187 -27.28 -11.73 17.13
CA CYS A 187 -27.75 -12.17 18.46
C CYS A 187 -28.96 -11.39 18.97
N HIS A 188 -29.51 -10.47 18.17
CA HIS A 188 -30.66 -9.63 18.46
C HIS A 188 -30.57 -8.82 19.77
N GLN A 189 -29.36 -8.66 20.32
CA GLN A 189 -29.15 -7.81 21.49
C GLN A 189 -29.34 -6.33 21.13
N THR A 190 -30.09 -5.63 21.98
CA THR A 190 -30.44 -4.20 21.86
C THR A 190 -29.34 -3.26 22.35
N THR A 191 -28.24 -3.80 22.88
CA THR A 191 -27.11 -3.01 23.37
C THR A 191 -26.28 -2.42 22.21
N ARG A 192 -25.65 -1.27 22.44
CA ARG A 192 -24.84 -0.56 21.42
C ARG A 192 -23.82 -1.49 20.77
N LEU A 193 -23.88 -1.61 19.45
CA LEU A 193 -23.00 -2.46 18.66
C LEU A 193 -21.55 -1.93 18.69
N SER A 194 -20.76 -2.48 19.62
CA SER A 194 -19.35 -2.13 19.77
C SER A 194 -18.46 -3.08 18.96
N LYS A 195 -17.25 -2.63 18.63
CA LYS A 195 -16.21 -3.50 18.04
C LYS A 195 -16.01 -4.78 18.86
N GLN A 196 -15.97 -4.68 20.18
CA GLN A 196 -15.77 -5.83 21.07
C GLN A 196 -16.95 -6.80 21.03
N HIS A 197 -18.18 -6.28 21.00
CA HIS A 197 -19.38 -7.07 20.82
C HIS A 197 -19.35 -7.83 19.49
N LEU A 198 -19.00 -7.18 18.37
CA LEU A 198 -18.90 -7.85 17.07
C LEU A 198 -17.88 -9.00 17.10
N LEU A 199 -16.72 -8.77 17.71
CA LEU A 199 -15.67 -9.78 17.81
C LEU A 199 -16.09 -10.98 18.68
N SER A 200 -16.83 -10.74 19.77
CA SER A 200 -17.31 -11.80 20.67
C SER A 200 -18.52 -12.54 20.10
N CYS A 201 -19.50 -11.82 19.56
CA CYS A 201 -20.73 -12.34 18.97
C CYS A 201 -20.43 -13.29 17.79
N HIS A 202 -19.51 -12.89 16.91
CA HIS A 202 -19.06 -13.74 15.79
C HIS A 202 -17.96 -14.74 16.17
N ARG A 203 -17.60 -14.81 17.46
CA ARG A 203 -16.55 -15.71 18.00
C ARG A 203 -15.26 -15.65 17.17
N VAL A 204 -14.85 -14.44 16.80
CA VAL A 204 -13.78 -14.19 15.80
C VAL A 204 -12.47 -14.84 16.21
N HIS A 205 -12.13 -14.79 17.50
CA HIS A 205 -10.96 -15.46 18.08
C HIS A 205 -10.94 -16.96 17.81
N ARG A 206 -12.04 -17.65 18.14
CA ARG A 206 -12.19 -19.09 17.90
C ARG A 206 -12.17 -19.42 16.42
N PHE A 207 -12.83 -18.61 15.60
CA PHE A 207 -12.92 -18.83 14.16
C PHE A 207 -11.56 -18.71 13.45
N LEU A 208 -10.76 -17.72 13.84
CA LEU A 208 -9.41 -17.47 13.31
C LEU A 208 -8.32 -18.28 14.03
N SER A 209 -8.66 -19.03 15.08
CA SER A 209 -7.73 -19.78 15.92
C SER A 209 -6.64 -18.88 16.53
N ILE A 210 -7.06 -17.74 17.08
CA ILE A 210 -6.20 -16.72 17.72
C ILE A 210 -6.52 -16.63 19.21
N SER A 211 -5.49 -16.49 20.05
CA SER A 211 -5.63 -16.31 21.50
C SER A 211 -6.53 -15.11 21.85
N ASN A 212 -7.35 -15.28 22.90
CA ASN A 212 -8.24 -14.24 23.43
C ASN A 212 -7.48 -13.05 24.04
N ASN A 213 -6.18 -13.19 24.30
CA ASN A 213 -5.35 -12.09 24.85
C ASN A 213 -5.10 -10.97 23.82
N ILE A 214 -5.35 -11.22 22.54
CA ILE A 214 -5.16 -10.23 21.48
C ILE A 214 -6.42 -9.35 21.39
N SER A 215 -6.32 -8.05 21.67
CA SER A 215 -7.51 -7.18 21.67
C SER A 215 -8.23 -7.08 20.31
N ASP A 216 -7.51 -7.19 19.19
CA ASP A 216 -8.06 -7.14 17.83
C ASP A 216 -7.45 -8.23 16.93
N PRO A 217 -8.09 -9.41 16.82
CA PRO A 217 -7.56 -10.54 16.06
C PRO A 217 -7.49 -10.28 14.55
N ILE A 218 -8.38 -9.45 14.00
CA ILE A 218 -8.41 -9.14 12.57
C ILE A 218 -7.25 -8.21 12.22
N SER A 219 -7.06 -7.11 12.97
CA SER A 219 -5.91 -6.21 12.74
C SER A 219 -4.59 -6.94 12.94
N PHE A 220 -4.52 -7.88 13.89
CA PHE A 220 -3.34 -8.72 14.11
C PHE A 220 -2.96 -9.54 12.87
N ILE A 221 -3.92 -10.18 12.19
CA ILE A 221 -3.65 -10.91 10.95
C ILE A 221 -3.30 -9.95 9.81
N LEU A 222 -4.08 -8.89 9.62
CA LEU A 222 -3.84 -7.91 8.54
C LEU A 222 -2.43 -7.30 8.65
N ASN A 223 -1.97 -7.02 9.86
CA ASN A 223 -0.61 -6.54 10.11
C ASN A 223 0.47 -7.54 9.69
N ARG A 224 0.16 -8.84 9.59
CA ARG A 224 1.10 -9.91 9.22
C ARG A 224 1.08 -10.27 7.73
N LEU A 225 0.22 -9.64 6.93
CA LEU A 225 0.11 -9.93 5.50
C LEU A 225 1.48 -9.93 4.78
N PRO A 226 1.75 -10.94 3.94
CA PRO A 226 3.03 -11.06 3.27
C PRO A 226 3.26 -9.88 2.32
N LYS A 227 4.50 -9.34 2.31
CA LYS A 227 4.93 -8.34 1.32
C LYS A 227 5.48 -8.98 0.03
N THR A 228 5.81 -10.26 0.09
CA THR A 228 6.32 -11.07 -1.02
C THR A 228 5.75 -12.47 -0.90
N PRO A 229 5.63 -13.24 -2.00
CA PRO A 229 5.12 -14.61 -1.94
C PRO A 229 5.88 -15.43 -0.88
N PRO A 230 5.19 -16.12 0.05
CA PRO A 230 5.87 -16.87 1.09
C PRO A 230 6.75 -18.00 0.53
N THR A 231 8.03 -17.98 0.87
CA THR A 231 9.00 -19.01 0.47
C THR A 231 8.85 -20.31 1.26
N SER A 232 8.52 -20.21 2.56
CA SER A 232 8.30 -21.35 3.45
C SER A 232 6.92 -21.99 3.22
N GLN A 233 6.91 -23.33 3.11
CA GLN A 233 5.68 -24.13 3.00
C GLN A 233 4.73 -23.90 4.18
N GLN A 234 5.26 -23.79 5.40
CA GLN A 234 4.44 -23.55 6.60
C GLN A 234 3.70 -22.21 6.51
N LYS A 235 4.37 -21.15 6.05
CA LYS A 235 3.74 -19.84 5.84
C LYS A 235 2.68 -19.90 4.71
N ARG A 236 2.95 -20.64 3.64
CA ARG A 236 1.95 -20.85 2.57
C ARG A 236 0.71 -21.55 3.09
N VAL A 237 0.87 -22.67 3.81
CA VAL A 237 -0.25 -23.43 4.40
C VAL A 237 -1.04 -22.56 5.37
N TYR A 238 -0.36 -21.79 6.23
CA TYR A 238 -1.01 -20.84 7.14
C TYR A 238 -1.92 -19.86 6.38
N TRP A 239 -1.39 -19.18 5.36
CA TRP A 239 -2.19 -18.21 4.60
C TRP A 239 -3.28 -18.88 3.75
N LYS A 240 -3.05 -20.09 3.24
CA LYS A 240 -4.08 -20.89 2.55
C LYS A 240 -5.31 -21.17 3.43
N ILE A 241 -5.09 -21.38 4.73
CA ILE A 241 -6.17 -21.65 5.69
C ILE A 241 -6.79 -20.35 6.22
N ILE A 242 -5.95 -19.38 6.58
CA ILE A 242 -6.35 -18.18 7.31
C ILE A 242 -6.98 -17.13 6.40
N TRP A 243 -6.49 -16.94 5.18
CA TRP A 243 -6.99 -15.86 4.32
C TRP A 243 -8.47 -16.01 3.94
N PRO A 244 -8.95 -17.18 3.47
CA PRO A 244 -10.39 -17.35 3.17
C PRO A 244 -11.26 -17.18 4.42
N LYS A 245 -10.78 -17.61 5.60
CA LYS A 245 -11.45 -17.36 6.88
C LYS A 245 -11.55 -15.86 7.15
N LEU A 246 -10.45 -15.12 6.98
CA LEU A 246 -10.41 -13.68 7.23
C LEU A 246 -11.38 -12.91 6.32
N CYS A 247 -11.38 -13.22 5.02
CA CYS A 247 -12.30 -12.59 4.07
C CYS A 247 -13.76 -12.91 4.42
N TYR A 248 -14.06 -14.17 4.74
CA TYR A 248 -15.40 -14.58 5.15
C TYR A 248 -15.87 -13.86 6.42
N ILE A 249 -15.05 -13.80 7.48
CA ILE A 249 -15.46 -13.14 8.73
C ILE A 249 -15.65 -11.64 8.53
N LEU A 250 -14.78 -10.98 7.76
CA LEU A 250 -14.93 -9.57 7.40
C LEU A 250 -16.25 -9.32 6.65
N HIS A 251 -16.61 -10.21 5.74
CA HIS A 251 -17.87 -10.15 5.02
C HIS A 251 -19.07 -10.31 5.97
N GLN A 252 -19.03 -11.29 6.89
CA GLN A 252 -20.10 -11.50 7.87
C GLN A 252 -20.25 -10.31 8.82
N LEU A 253 -19.15 -9.74 9.31
CA LEU A 253 -19.18 -8.54 10.14
C LEU A 253 -19.81 -7.36 9.38
N HIS A 254 -19.42 -7.16 8.12
CA HIS A 254 -19.99 -6.10 7.31
C HIS A 254 -21.49 -6.30 7.06
N ARG A 255 -21.95 -7.53 6.77
CA ARG A 255 -23.37 -7.87 6.66
C ARG A 255 -24.15 -7.59 7.95
N THR A 256 -23.61 -7.95 9.11
CA THR A 256 -24.27 -7.66 10.41
C THR A 256 -24.41 -6.17 10.66
N CYS A 257 -23.44 -5.36 10.25
CA CYS A 257 -23.49 -3.91 10.44
C CYS A 257 -24.30 -3.18 9.36
N ARG A 258 -24.46 -3.79 8.17
CA ARG A 258 -25.11 -3.21 6.99
C ARG A 258 -25.87 -4.29 6.20
N PRO A 259 -27.01 -4.77 6.74
CA PRO A 259 -27.83 -5.75 6.04
C PRO A 259 -28.33 -5.22 4.69
N ASP A 260 -28.65 -3.93 4.62
CA ASP A 260 -29.18 -3.23 3.43
C ASP A 260 -28.23 -3.25 2.22
N TYR A 261 -26.93 -3.48 2.46
CA TYR A 261 -25.92 -3.52 1.39
C TYR A 261 -25.92 -4.86 0.64
N TYR A 262 -26.53 -5.90 1.20
CA TYR A 262 -26.51 -7.25 0.64
C TYR A 262 -27.93 -7.78 0.48
N THR A 263 -28.40 -7.80 -0.75
CA THR A 263 -29.68 -8.42 -1.12
C THR A 263 -29.56 -9.93 -1.34
N ALA A 264 -28.35 -10.42 -1.65
CA ALA A 264 -28.07 -11.83 -1.89
C ALA A 264 -27.59 -12.58 -0.63
N PRO A 265 -27.80 -13.92 -0.54
CA PRO A 265 -27.22 -14.74 0.51
C PRO A 265 -25.68 -14.69 0.48
N SER A 266 -25.05 -14.89 1.64
CA SER A 266 -23.58 -14.86 1.76
C SER A 266 -22.97 -15.98 0.91
N PRO A 267 -21.95 -15.70 0.07
CA PRO A 267 -21.29 -16.75 -0.66
C PRO A 267 -20.59 -17.73 0.30
N PRO A 268 -20.47 -19.01 -0.08
CA PRO A 268 -19.79 -20.00 0.73
C PRO A 268 -18.31 -19.65 0.91
N LYS A 269 -17.73 -20.07 2.03
CA LYS A 269 -16.36 -19.70 2.45
C LYS A 269 -15.28 -20.06 1.40
N ASN A 270 -15.48 -21.11 0.62
CA ASN A 270 -14.57 -21.56 -0.44
C ASN A 270 -14.50 -20.58 -1.64
N GLN A 271 -15.44 -19.64 -1.73
CA GLN A 271 -15.45 -18.56 -2.73
C GLN A 271 -14.74 -17.29 -2.25
N PHE A 272 -13.93 -17.35 -1.20
CA PHE A 272 -13.10 -16.22 -0.80
C PHE A 272 -11.62 -16.52 -0.95
N GLY A 273 -10.87 -15.51 -1.37
CA GLY A 273 -9.42 -15.43 -1.27
C GLY A 273 -8.64 -16.07 -2.42
N HIS A 274 -9.31 -16.65 -3.42
CA HIS A 274 -8.69 -17.44 -4.48
C HIS A 274 -7.58 -16.71 -5.25
N LEU A 275 -7.71 -15.40 -5.48
CA LEU A 275 -6.67 -14.60 -6.14
C LEU A 275 -5.37 -14.53 -5.31
N LEU A 276 -5.48 -14.37 -3.99
CA LEU A 276 -4.31 -14.38 -3.11
C LEU A 276 -3.73 -15.79 -3.00
N LEU A 277 -4.58 -16.81 -2.93
CA LEU A 277 -4.14 -18.20 -2.88
C LEU A 277 -3.30 -18.57 -4.10
N LYS A 278 -3.73 -18.18 -5.30
CA LYS A 278 -2.99 -18.37 -6.54
C LYS A 278 -1.63 -17.66 -6.52
N TRP A 279 -1.55 -16.48 -5.91
CA TRP A 279 -0.30 -15.71 -5.79
C TRP A 279 0.68 -16.28 -4.74
N ILE A 280 0.16 -16.94 -3.69
CA ILE A 280 0.97 -17.60 -2.65
C ILE A 280 1.59 -18.89 -3.17
N GLU A 281 1.00 -19.51 -4.20
CA GLU A 281 1.53 -20.72 -4.78
C GLU A 281 2.90 -20.48 -5.42
N PRO A 282 3.85 -21.42 -5.25
CA PRO A 282 5.18 -21.25 -5.79
C PRO A 282 5.10 -21.12 -7.33
N PRO A 283 5.83 -20.18 -7.95
CA PRO A 283 5.93 -20.13 -9.39
C PRO A 283 6.57 -21.43 -9.90
N LEU A 284 6.03 -21.96 -11.00
CA LEU A 284 6.45 -23.20 -11.68
C LEU A 284 7.96 -23.26 -11.99
N GLN A 285 8.72 -22.16 -11.88
CA GLN A 285 10.17 -22.15 -12.01
C GLN A 285 10.88 -22.93 -10.88
N THR A 286 10.34 -22.94 -9.66
CA THR A 286 10.85 -23.82 -8.59
C THR A 286 10.51 -25.28 -8.88
N ALA A 287 9.35 -25.56 -9.49
CA ALA A 287 9.01 -26.90 -9.97
C ALA A 287 9.91 -27.33 -11.15
N LYS A 288 10.29 -26.44 -12.08
CA LYS A 288 11.27 -26.71 -13.14
C LYS A 288 12.68 -26.97 -12.58
N ALA A 289 13.11 -26.26 -11.52
CA ALA A 289 14.39 -26.50 -10.84
C ALA A 289 14.41 -27.83 -10.05
N ILE A 290 13.30 -28.15 -9.38
CA ILE A 290 13.04 -29.43 -8.74
C ILE A 290 13.04 -30.53 -9.82
N MET A 291 12.23 -30.44 -10.86
CA MET A 291 12.15 -31.40 -11.98
C MET A 291 13.48 -31.59 -12.74
N LYS A 292 14.34 -30.56 -12.83
CA LYS A 292 15.69 -30.67 -13.40
C LYS A 292 16.61 -31.58 -12.57
N HIS A 293 16.39 -31.64 -11.25
CA HIS A 293 17.01 -32.62 -10.35
C HIS A 293 16.34 -34.02 -10.42
N TYR A 294 15.04 -34.12 -10.76
CA TYR A 294 14.30 -35.38 -10.89
C TYR A 294 14.38 -36.04 -12.28
N ARG A 295 15.30 -35.62 -13.15
CA ARG A 295 15.47 -36.18 -14.50
C ARG A 295 16.11 -37.59 -14.54
N LYS A 296 16.04 -38.36 -13.45
CA LYS A 296 16.32 -39.80 -13.43
C LYS A 296 15.02 -40.55 -13.12
N PRO A 297 14.44 -41.31 -14.06
CA PRO A 297 13.03 -41.71 -14.01
C PRO A 297 12.76 -42.98 -13.18
N ASN A 298 13.53 -43.24 -12.12
CA ASN A 298 13.43 -44.51 -11.37
C ASN A 298 13.56 -44.37 -9.85
N SER A 299 13.35 -43.19 -9.26
CA SER A 299 13.34 -43.09 -7.79
C SER A 299 11.97 -43.42 -7.20
N GLU A 300 11.97 -44.26 -6.17
CA GLU A 300 10.85 -44.69 -5.31
C GLU A 300 9.97 -43.51 -4.82
N GLU A 301 10.52 -42.31 -4.82
CA GLU A 301 9.88 -41.06 -4.42
C GLU A 301 8.84 -40.55 -5.44
N VAL A 302 9.03 -40.82 -6.74
CA VAL A 302 8.03 -40.50 -7.79
C VAL A 302 6.78 -41.37 -7.63
N ARG A 303 6.97 -42.64 -7.23
CA ARG A 303 5.89 -43.55 -6.86
C ARG A 303 5.11 -43.03 -5.64
N LYS A 304 5.84 -42.65 -4.58
CA LYS A 304 5.25 -42.08 -3.36
C LYS A 304 4.51 -40.74 -3.60
N ALA A 305 4.98 -39.91 -4.52
CA ALA A 305 4.30 -38.67 -4.90
C ALA A 305 3.03 -38.92 -5.73
N ALA A 306 3.06 -39.86 -6.68
CA ALA A 306 1.87 -40.27 -7.43
C ALA A 306 0.79 -40.88 -6.50
N ASP A 307 1.21 -41.70 -5.54
CA ASP A 307 0.33 -42.29 -4.52
C ASP A 307 -0.27 -41.23 -3.57
N SER A 308 0.48 -40.16 -3.26
CA SER A 308 0.00 -39.03 -2.43
C SER A 308 -1.08 -38.18 -3.11
N PHE A 309 -1.13 -38.15 -4.43
CA PHE A 309 -2.09 -37.33 -5.19
C PHE A 309 -3.19 -38.15 -5.87
N ARG A 310 -3.18 -39.50 -5.74
CA ARG A 310 -4.12 -40.43 -6.41
C ARG A 310 -4.32 -40.14 -7.91
N LEU A 311 -3.28 -39.64 -8.59
CA LEU A 311 -3.33 -39.35 -10.02
C LEU A 311 -2.29 -40.21 -10.73
N SER A 312 -2.66 -40.78 -11.87
CA SER A 312 -1.71 -41.50 -12.71
C SER A 312 -0.57 -40.56 -13.12
N PRO A 313 0.69 -41.00 -13.11
CA PRO A 313 1.83 -40.19 -13.56
C PRO A 313 1.63 -39.59 -14.96
N LYS A 314 0.85 -40.25 -15.82
CA LYS A 314 0.49 -39.76 -17.16
C LYS A 314 -0.48 -38.56 -17.12
N ASP A 315 -1.41 -38.55 -16.18
CA ASP A 315 -2.40 -37.46 -16.04
C ASP A 315 -1.77 -36.19 -15.44
N LEU A 316 -0.83 -36.35 -14.51
CA LEU A 316 0.01 -35.26 -14.01
C LEU A 316 0.83 -34.62 -15.14
N LEU A 317 1.38 -35.44 -16.04
CA LEU A 317 2.13 -34.96 -17.20
C LEU A 317 1.23 -34.21 -18.21
N ARG A 318 0.01 -34.71 -18.42
CA ARG A 318 -0.99 -34.09 -19.31
C ARG A 318 -1.46 -32.75 -18.76
N GLN A 319 -1.80 -32.71 -17.47
CA GLN A 319 -2.20 -31.47 -16.79
C GLN A 319 -1.07 -30.43 -16.75
N ALA A 320 0.19 -30.87 -16.65
CA ALA A 320 1.34 -29.97 -16.75
C ALA A 320 1.46 -29.33 -18.15
N LYS A 321 1.22 -30.10 -19.22
CA LYS A 321 1.22 -29.59 -20.61
C LYS A 321 0.06 -28.63 -20.87
N ASP A 322 -1.14 -28.97 -20.41
CA ASP A 322 -2.33 -28.12 -20.58
C ASP A 322 -2.16 -26.78 -19.83
N ASN A 323 -1.54 -26.82 -18.65
CA ASN A 323 -1.21 -25.62 -17.89
C ASN A 323 -0.13 -24.76 -18.58
N GLU A 324 0.91 -25.37 -19.14
CA GLU A 324 1.94 -24.65 -19.90
C GLU A 324 1.35 -23.92 -21.10
N GLN A 325 0.46 -24.59 -21.85
CA GLN A 325 -0.25 -23.99 -22.97
C GLN A 325 -1.17 -22.84 -22.52
N TYR A 326 -1.88 -23.00 -21.39
CA TYR A 326 -2.70 -21.93 -20.82
C TYR A 326 -1.88 -20.69 -20.47
N TYR A 327 -0.74 -20.85 -19.79
CA TYR A 327 0.10 -19.71 -19.39
C TYR A 327 0.75 -19.02 -20.60
N CYS A 328 1.20 -19.76 -21.61
CA CYS A 328 1.69 -19.17 -22.87
C CYS A 328 0.62 -18.28 -23.52
N GLN A 329 -0.63 -18.75 -23.60
CA GLN A 329 -1.74 -17.95 -24.13
C GLN A 329 -2.04 -16.70 -23.30
N GLN A 330 -1.87 -16.74 -21.98
CA GLN A 330 -2.05 -15.55 -21.13
C GLN A 330 -0.93 -14.54 -21.31
N PHE A 331 0.32 -14.98 -21.49
CA PHE A 331 1.44 -14.08 -21.77
C PHE A 331 1.27 -13.39 -23.12
N ASP A 332 0.90 -14.13 -24.17
CA ASP A 332 0.63 -13.54 -25.50
C ASP A 332 -0.49 -12.48 -25.47
N ARG A 333 -1.51 -12.68 -24.62
CA ARG A 333 -2.59 -11.69 -24.43
C ARG A 333 -2.10 -10.43 -23.74
N VAL A 334 -1.22 -10.57 -22.75
CA VAL A 334 -0.63 -9.42 -22.03
C VAL A 334 0.29 -8.62 -22.96
N ASP A 335 1.08 -9.30 -23.79
CA ASP A 335 1.97 -8.63 -24.75
C ASP A 335 1.18 -7.84 -25.80
N LYS A 336 0.11 -8.42 -26.37
CA LYS A 336 -0.80 -7.71 -27.27
C LYS A 336 -1.47 -6.50 -26.62
N LEU A 337 -1.83 -6.60 -25.33
CA LEU A 337 -2.41 -5.48 -24.59
C LEU A 337 -1.38 -4.35 -24.38
N CYS A 338 -0.13 -4.71 -24.08
CA CYS A 338 0.97 -3.76 -23.95
C CYS A 338 1.28 -3.04 -25.26
N GLU A 339 1.26 -3.75 -26.39
CA GLU A 339 1.43 -3.15 -27.72
C GLU A 339 0.29 -2.18 -28.07
N SER A 340 -0.96 -2.57 -27.81
CA SER A 340 -2.13 -1.71 -28.00
C SER A 340 -2.05 -0.43 -27.16
N LEU A 341 -1.63 -0.54 -25.89
CA LEU A 341 -1.43 0.61 -25.02
C LEU A 341 -0.31 1.53 -25.53
N ARG A 342 0.82 0.99 -26.00
CA ARG A 342 1.90 1.78 -26.58
C ARG A 342 1.45 2.54 -27.83
N ALA A 343 0.68 1.90 -28.71
CA ALA A 343 0.13 2.55 -29.89
C ALA A 343 -0.79 3.73 -29.51
N LYS A 344 -1.65 3.54 -28.51
CA LYS A 344 -2.59 4.57 -28.05
C LYS A 344 -1.89 5.76 -27.36
N VAL A 345 -0.82 5.49 -26.62
CA VAL A 345 0.04 6.55 -26.06
C VAL A 345 0.66 7.38 -27.18
N LYS A 346 1.19 6.74 -28.22
CA LYS A 346 1.78 7.43 -29.38
C LYS A 346 0.75 8.28 -30.13
N GLU A 347 -0.47 7.78 -30.32
CA GLU A 347 -1.58 8.52 -30.92
C GLU A 347 -1.93 9.77 -30.10
N LEU A 348 -2.02 9.64 -28.77
CA LEU A 348 -2.28 10.76 -27.88
C LEU A 348 -1.16 11.81 -27.94
N GLU A 349 0.10 11.39 -27.98
CA GLU A 349 1.26 12.28 -28.10
C GLU A 349 1.23 13.07 -29.42
N THR A 350 0.90 12.42 -30.54
CA THR A 350 0.75 13.10 -31.85
C THR A 350 -0.42 14.08 -31.88
N THR A 351 -1.52 13.75 -31.22
CA THR A 351 -2.69 14.64 -31.10
C THR A 351 -2.35 15.88 -30.26
N LEU A 352 -1.58 15.69 -29.17
CA LEU A 352 -1.18 16.76 -28.26
C LEU A 352 -0.15 17.70 -28.89
N THR A 353 0.74 17.19 -29.72
CA THR A 353 1.69 17.99 -30.51
C THR A 353 0.98 18.80 -31.60
N LYS A 354 0.01 18.22 -32.32
CA LYS A 354 -0.82 18.97 -33.29
C LYS A 354 -1.63 20.10 -32.63
N LYS A 355 -2.25 19.85 -31.47
CA LYS A 355 -2.96 20.89 -30.71
C LYS A 355 -2.04 22.01 -30.23
N ARG A 356 -0.80 21.72 -29.87
CA ARG A 356 0.20 22.72 -29.47
C ARG A 356 0.69 23.59 -30.63
N LEU A 357 0.75 23.04 -31.85
CA LEU A 357 1.11 23.80 -33.04
C LEU A 357 -0.02 24.76 -33.46
N ASN A 358 -1.28 24.33 -33.37
CA ASN A 358 -2.43 25.19 -33.71
C ASN A 358 -2.64 26.34 -32.71
N HIS A 359 -2.19 26.21 -31.46
CA HIS A 359 -2.24 27.29 -30.47
C HIS A 359 -1.09 28.30 -30.56
N ARG A 360 -0.12 28.12 -31.47
CA ARG A 360 0.96 29.08 -31.72
C ARG A 360 0.71 30.02 -32.91
N HIS A 361 -0.45 29.91 -33.57
CA HIS A 361 -0.84 30.77 -34.70
C HIS A 361 -2.02 31.72 -34.37
N PHE A 362 -2.23 32.03 -33.10
CA PHE A 362 -3.08 33.12 -32.64
C PHE A 362 -2.29 34.09 -31.78
#